data_AF-A0A429XZG3-F1
#
_entry.id   AF-A0A429XZG3-F1
#
_cell.length_a   1.000
_cell.length_b   1.000
_cell.length_c   1.000
_cell.angle_alpha   90.00
_cell.angle_beta   90.00
_cell.angle_gamma   90.00
#
_symmetry.space_group_name_H-M   'P 1'
#
loop_
_entity.id
_entity.type
_entity.pdbx_description
1 polymer ?
#
loop_
_entity_poly.entity_id
_entity_poly.type
_entity_poly.pdbx_seq_one_letter_code
_entity_poly.pdbx_strand_id
1 'polypeptide(L)'
;MLALFVIGFLASLFSIIYLVFHFIMKIKNKDRVLSKKVFYPFFVGGILLFTISLSFFDTGTQQQLDAALEENEALTNENNELVSTNKELKTANEKQKEEYETLKEEYEKLQEEYEKAEDEIKEISSKLSDFDKTKKKIKSLEKESEESAEAFEEEISDLKSENETLQSKVDKLEQQLASRSSTASSSGGNSGGSTQSGGSVYYKNCTEARASGSTPLYRGDPGYASHLDRDGDGVACE
;
A
#
# COMPACT_ATOMS: atom_id res chain seq x y z
N MET A 1 -42.20 55.49 -51.11
CA MET A 1 -43.46 54.77 -50.86
C MET A 1 -44.23 55.35 -49.67
N LEU A 2 -43.64 55.42 -48.46
CA LEU A 2 -44.27 56.06 -47.28
C LEU A 2 -44.83 57.46 -47.57
N ALA A 3 -44.08 58.30 -48.29
CA ALA A 3 -44.54 59.63 -48.69
C ALA A 3 -45.81 59.61 -49.57
N LEU A 4 -45.92 58.66 -50.51
CA LEU A 4 -47.10 58.53 -51.37
C LEU A 4 -48.32 57.99 -50.60
N PHE A 5 -48.09 57.08 -49.64
CA PHE A 5 -49.12 56.62 -48.71
C PHE A 5 -49.66 57.77 -47.85
N VAL A 6 -48.76 58.58 -47.28
CA VAL A 6 -49.13 59.75 -46.47
C VAL A 6 -49.87 60.79 -47.31
N ILE A 7 -49.42 61.05 -48.55
CA ILE A 7 -50.10 61.97 -49.46
C ILE A 7 -51.50 61.45 -49.83
N GLY A 8 -51.66 60.16 -50.14
CA GLY A 8 -52.95 59.53 -50.44
C GLY A 8 -53.90 59.55 -49.24
N PHE A 9 -53.40 59.24 -48.05
CA PHE A 9 -54.15 59.29 -46.80
C PHE A 9 -54.60 60.72 -46.46
N LEU A 10 -53.70 61.70 -46.56
CA LEU A 10 -54.04 63.12 -46.34
C LEU A 10 -55.05 63.64 -47.37
N ALA A 11 -54.94 63.24 -48.64
CA ALA A 11 -55.92 63.59 -49.67
C ALA A 11 -57.31 62.99 -49.38
N SER A 12 -57.36 61.74 -48.92
CA SER A 12 -58.60 61.07 -48.50
C SER A 12 -59.21 61.76 -47.27
N LEU A 13 -58.41 62.05 -46.24
CA LEU A 13 -58.86 62.80 -45.06
C LEU A 13 -59.37 64.19 -45.42
N PHE A 14 -58.64 64.92 -46.27
CA PHE A 14 -59.07 66.23 -46.74
C PHE A 14 -60.41 66.16 -47.46
N SER A 15 -60.62 65.12 -48.29
CA SER A 15 -61.90 64.90 -48.97
C SER A 15 -63.05 64.59 -48.00
N ILE A 16 -62.81 63.79 -46.95
CA ILE A 16 -63.81 63.49 -45.90
C ILE A 16 -64.13 64.75 -45.10
N ILE A 17 -63.11 65.49 -44.67
CA ILE A 17 -63.27 66.77 -43.94
C ILE A 17 -64.05 67.77 -44.80
N TYR A 18 -63.72 67.88 -46.10
CA TYR A 18 -64.44 68.74 -47.04
C TYR A 18 -65.92 68.33 -47.19
N LEU A 19 -66.22 67.02 -47.21
CA LEU A 19 -67.59 66.51 -47.24
C LEU A 19 -68.35 66.90 -45.95
N VAL A 20 -67.76 66.67 -44.78
CA VAL A 20 -68.36 67.01 -43.48
C VAL A 20 -68.60 68.52 -43.37
N PHE A 21 -67.61 69.34 -43.73
CA PHE A 21 -67.75 70.79 -43.75
C PHE A 21 -68.88 71.24 -44.69
N HIS A 22 -68.93 70.68 -45.91
CA HIS A 22 -70.02 70.95 -46.84
C HIS A 22 -71.38 70.53 -46.28
N PHE A 23 -71.48 69.38 -45.62
CA PHE A 23 -72.72 68.90 -45.02
C PHE A 23 -73.21 69.82 -43.90
N ILE A 24 -72.32 70.26 -43.01
CA ILE A 24 -72.61 71.25 -41.96
C ILE A 24 -73.08 72.57 -42.60
N MET A 25 -72.39 73.06 -43.63
CA MET A 25 -72.79 74.28 -44.32
C MET A 25 -74.10 74.15 -45.09
N LYS A 26 -74.42 72.97 -45.63
CA LYS A 26 -75.69 72.70 -46.34
C LYS A 26 -76.88 72.66 -45.39
N ILE A 27 -76.70 72.18 -44.16
CA ILE A 27 -77.73 72.25 -43.10
C ILE A 27 -78.02 73.71 -42.73
N LYS A 28 -76.99 74.56 -42.71
CA LYS A 28 -77.10 75.97 -42.32
C LYS A 28 -77.59 76.89 -43.46
N ASN A 29 -77.14 76.64 -44.69
CA ASN A 29 -77.46 77.41 -45.88
C ASN A 29 -77.89 76.46 -47.01
N LYS A 30 -79.20 76.47 -47.33
CA LYS A 30 -79.87 75.44 -48.15
C LYS A 30 -79.44 75.42 -49.63
N ASP A 31 -78.75 76.45 -50.11
CA ASP A 31 -78.46 76.68 -51.53
C ASP A 31 -77.04 76.26 -51.97
N ARG A 32 -76.22 75.68 -51.09
CA ARG A 32 -74.86 75.24 -51.47
C ARG A 32 -74.85 73.85 -52.12
N VAL A 33 -74.25 73.77 -53.31
CA VAL A 33 -74.03 72.54 -54.07
C VAL A 33 -72.58 72.05 -53.91
N LEU A 34 -72.42 70.73 -53.76
CA LEU A 34 -71.10 70.10 -53.61
C LEU A 34 -70.31 70.26 -54.90
N SER A 35 -69.11 70.86 -54.82
CA SER A 35 -68.21 70.93 -55.97
C SER A 35 -67.67 69.54 -56.32
N LYS A 36 -68.34 68.85 -57.24
CA LYS A 36 -67.94 67.53 -57.75
C LYS A 36 -66.53 67.56 -58.36
N LYS A 37 -66.14 68.71 -58.93
CA LYS A 37 -64.82 68.93 -59.53
C LYS A 37 -63.67 68.96 -58.51
N VAL A 38 -63.98 69.23 -57.23
CA VAL A 38 -62.99 69.23 -56.15
C VAL A 38 -63.10 67.92 -55.35
N PHE A 39 -64.30 67.45 -55.04
CA PHE A 39 -64.47 66.27 -54.18
C PHE A 39 -63.98 64.96 -54.83
N TYR A 40 -64.46 64.62 -56.03
CA TYR A 40 -64.17 63.33 -56.65
C TYR A 40 -62.68 63.08 -57.00
N PRO A 41 -61.90 64.04 -57.52
CA PRO A 41 -60.49 63.77 -57.83
C PRO A 41 -59.65 63.52 -56.58
N PHE A 42 -59.92 64.23 -55.47
CA PHE A 42 -59.20 64.00 -54.21
C PHE A 42 -59.68 62.73 -53.50
N PHE A 43 -60.98 62.42 -53.55
CA PHE A 43 -61.52 61.19 -52.96
C PHE A 43 -61.03 59.94 -53.71
N VAL A 44 -61.29 59.87 -55.02
CA VAL A 44 -60.94 58.70 -55.83
C VAL A 44 -59.43 58.60 -56.03
N GLY A 45 -58.75 59.72 -56.26
CA GLY A 45 -57.29 59.76 -56.36
C GLY A 45 -56.59 59.42 -55.04
N GLY A 46 -57.11 59.92 -53.91
CA GLY A 46 -56.62 59.58 -52.58
C GLY A 46 -56.78 58.09 -52.26
N ILE A 47 -57.97 57.52 -52.53
CA ILE A 47 -58.23 56.09 -52.33
C ILE A 47 -57.36 55.23 -53.26
N LEU A 48 -57.23 55.59 -54.55
CA LEU A 48 -56.41 54.85 -55.51
C LEU A 48 -54.93 54.85 -55.10
N LEU A 49 -54.39 56.01 -54.71
CA LEU A 49 -53.00 56.10 -54.24
C LEU A 49 -52.80 55.35 -52.92
N PHE A 50 -53.79 55.36 -52.04
CA PHE A 50 -53.76 54.64 -50.79
C PHE A 50 -53.81 53.11 -50.99
N THR A 51 -54.68 52.59 -51.87
CA THR A 51 -54.77 51.16 -52.16
C THR A 51 -53.53 50.64 -52.89
N ILE A 52 -53.00 51.39 -53.86
CA ILE A 52 -51.74 51.04 -54.53
C ILE A 52 -50.59 51.03 -53.51
N SER A 53 -50.54 52.01 -52.60
CA SER A 53 -49.47 52.09 -51.60
C SER A 53 -49.55 50.98 -50.53
N LEU A 54 -50.75 50.50 -50.18
CA LEU A 54 -50.95 49.39 -49.26
C LEU A 54 -50.37 48.08 -49.79
N SER A 55 -50.46 47.82 -51.10
CA SER A 55 -49.92 46.60 -51.72
C SER A 55 -48.38 46.50 -51.69
N PHE A 56 -47.67 47.57 -51.33
CA PHE A 56 -46.21 47.60 -51.25
C PHE A 56 -45.66 47.81 -49.82
N PHE A 57 -46.53 47.91 -48.80
CA PHE A 57 -46.10 48.21 -47.43
C PHE A 57 -45.67 46.96 -46.64
N ASP A 58 -46.00 45.76 -47.13
CA ASP A 58 -46.06 44.55 -46.27
C ASP A 58 -44.89 43.57 -46.44
N THR A 59 -44.13 43.63 -47.55
CA THR A 59 -43.16 42.56 -47.85
C THR A 59 -41.80 42.71 -47.16
N GLY A 60 -41.30 43.94 -46.95
CA GLY A 60 -39.97 44.14 -46.37
C GLY A 60 -39.93 44.03 -44.83
N THR A 61 -40.98 44.50 -44.16
CA THR A 61 -41.07 44.49 -42.69
C THR A 61 -41.44 43.13 -42.14
N GLN A 62 -42.34 42.41 -42.82
CA GLN A 62 -42.72 41.04 -42.43
C GLN A 62 -41.53 40.09 -42.57
N GLN A 63 -40.76 40.20 -43.66
CA GLN A 63 -39.55 39.40 -43.86
C GLN A 63 -38.48 39.67 -42.78
N GLN A 64 -38.31 40.92 -42.35
CA GLN A 64 -37.39 41.24 -41.24
C GLN A 64 -37.88 40.69 -39.90
N LEU A 65 -39.18 40.72 -39.65
CA LEU A 65 -39.77 40.18 -38.43
C LEU A 65 -39.62 38.65 -38.38
N ASP A 66 -39.89 37.98 -39.49
CA ASP A 66 -39.75 36.52 -39.59
C ASP A 66 -38.28 36.09 -39.42
N ALA A 67 -37.34 36.81 -40.04
CA ALA A 67 -35.91 36.57 -39.87
C ALA A 67 -35.44 36.79 -38.42
N ALA A 68 -35.93 37.83 -37.76
CA ALA A 68 -35.62 38.09 -36.34
C ALA A 68 -36.24 37.03 -35.42
N LEU A 69 -37.40 36.48 -35.76
CA LEU A 69 -38.05 35.42 -34.98
C LEU A 69 -37.25 34.11 -35.09
N GLU A 70 -36.81 33.75 -36.30
CA GLU A 70 -35.94 32.60 -36.54
C GLU A 70 -34.60 32.72 -35.79
N GLU A 71 -33.98 33.91 -35.79
CA GLU A 71 -32.75 34.18 -35.03
C GLU A 71 -32.98 34.03 -33.52
N ASN A 72 -34.08 34.54 -32.97
CA ASN A 72 -34.39 34.39 -31.54
C ASN A 72 -34.67 32.94 -31.16
N GLU A 73 -35.30 32.16 -32.04
CA GLU A 73 -35.51 30.73 -31.82
C GLU A 73 -34.16 29.99 -31.81
N ALA A 74 -33.27 30.29 -32.76
CA ALA A 74 -31.92 29.72 -32.79
C ALA A 74 -31.12 30.07 -31.52
N LEU A 75 -31.13 31.34 -31.10
CA LEU A 75 -30.48 31.79 -29.87
C LEU A 75 -31.08 31.14 -28.62
N THR A 76 -32.38 30.87 -28.61
CA THR A 76 -33.04 30.16 -27.50
C THR A 76 -32.56 28.72 -27.41
N ASN A 77 -32.43 28.04 -28.56
CA ASN A 77 -31.91 26.67 -28.62
C ASN A 77 -30.45 26.61 -28.17
N GLU A 78 -29.61 27.54 -28.64
CA GLU A 78 -28.20 27.63 -28.21
C GLU A 78 -28.08 27.91 -26.70
N ASN A 79 -28.89 28.82 -26.15
CA ASN A 79 -28.90 29.07 -24.70
C ASN A 79 -29.31 27.83 -23.90
N ASN A 80 -30.31 27.08 -24.37
CA ASN A 80 -30.71 25.84 -23.71
C ASN A 80 -29.60 24.78 -23.73
N GLU A 81 -28.87 24.66 -24.84
CA GLU A 81 -27.70 23.79 -24.96
C GLU A 81 -26.56 24.24 -24.03
N LEU A 82 -26.26 25.54 -23.99
CA LEU A 82 -25.26 26.12 -23.08
C LEU A 82 -25.61 25.89 -21.61
N VAL A 83 -26.89 25.95 -21.26
CA VAL A 83 -27.35 25.65 -19.89
C VAL A 83 -27.15 24.16 -19.57
N SER A 84 -27.45 23.27 -20.52
CA SER A 84 -27.25 21.82 -20.34
C SER A 84 -25.77 21.49 -20.16
N THR A 85 -24.90 22.02 -21.03
CA THR A 85 -23.46 21.79 -20.96
C THR A 85 -22.83 22.36 -19.70
N ASN A 86 -23.26 23.55 -19.24
CA ASN A 86 -22.81 24.10 -17.95
C ASN A 86 -23.21 23.21 -16.77
N LYS A 87 -24.40 22.60 -16.81
CA LYS A 87 -24.84 21.66 -15.78
C LYS A 87 -23.98 20.39 -15.77
N GLU A 88 -23.69 19.84 -16.93
CA GLU A 88 -22.79 18.68 -17.07
C GLU A 88 -21.38 19.00 -16.58
N LEU A 89 -20.84 20.15 -16.98
CA LEU A 89 -19.50 20.60 -16.58
C LEU A 89 -19.40 20.85 -15.08
N LYS A 90 -20.47 21.37 -14.45
CA LYS A 90 -20.54 21.49 -12.99
C LYS A 90 -20.50 20.12 -12.31
N THR A 91 -21.28 19.17 -12.81
CA THR A 91 -21.32 17.80 -12.27
C THR A 91 -19.97 17.11 -12.43
N ALA A 92 -19.31 17.29 -13.58
CA ALA A 92 -17.97 16.74 -13.82
C ALA A 92 -16.91 17.34 -12.87
N ASN A 93 -16.96 18.65 -12.62
CA ASN A 93 -16.07 19.30 -11.65
C ASN A 93 -16.29 18.80 -10.22
N GLU A 94 -17.55 18.60 -9.81
CA GLU A 94 -17.88 18.03 -8.49
C GLU A 94 -17.32 16.61 -8.36
N LYS A 95 -17.52 15.75 -9.38
CA LYS A 95 -16.95 14.40 -9.40
C LYS A 95 -15.42 14.40 -9.37
N GLN A 96 -14.78 15.27 -10.15
CA GLN A 96 -13.33 15.39 -10.18
C GLN A 96 -12.78 15.85 -8.82
N LYS A 97 -13.51 16.71 -8.12
CA LYS A 97 -13.14 17.13 -6.76
C LYS A 97 -13.22 15.96 -5.78
N GLU A 98 -14.26 15.13 -5.86
CA GLU A 98 -14.36 13.92 -5.03
C GLU A 98 -13.21 12.96 -5.31
N GLU A 99 -12.89 12.70 -6.59
CA GLU A 99 -11.75 11.86 -6.98
C GLU A 99 -10.42 12.40 -6.42
N TYR A 100 -10.21 13.72 -6.47
CA TYR A 100 -9.02 14.35 -5.91
C TYR A 100 -8.89 14.15 -4.39
N GLU A 101 -9.97 14.30 -3.63
CA GLU A 101 -9.95 14.08 -2.17
C GLU A 101 -9.67 12.60 -1.84
N THR A 102 -10.28 11.66 -2.58
CA THR A 102 -9.99 10.22 -2.38
C THR A 102 -8.52 9.88 -2.65
N LEU A 103 -7.96 10.41 -3.74
CA LEU A 103 -6.55 10.20 -4.08
C LEU A 103 -5.60 10.81 -3.06
N LYS A 104 -5.99 11.95 -2.47
CA LYS A 104 -5.23 12.59 -1.40
C LYS A 104 -5.18 11.72 -0.15
N GLU A 105 -6.31 11.14 0.26
CA GLU A 105 -6.35 10.20 1.40
C GLU A 105 -5.51 8.94 1.15
N GLU A 106 -5.53 8.40 -0.08
CA GLU A 106 -4.66 7.28 -0.48
C GLU A 106 -3.18 7.65 -0.41
N TYR A 107 -2.82 8.86 -0.86
CA TYR A 107 -1.46 9.35 -0.79
C TYR A 107 -0.96 9.51 0.66
N GLU A 108 -1.79 10.03 1.56
CA GLU A 108 -1.46 10.15 2.99
C GLU A 108 -1.23 8.78 3.63
N LYS A 109 -2.09 7.79 3.35
CA LYS A 109 -1.90 6.40 3.82
C LYS A 109 -0.60 5.79 3.29
N LEU A 110 -0.30 6.02 2.01
CA LEU A 110 0.93 5.51 1.40
C LEU A 110 2.18 6.14 2.02
N GLN A 111 2.13 7.42 2.40
CA GLN A 111 3.22 8.07 3.14
C GLN A 111 3.44 7.43 4.52
N GLU A 112 2.37 7.12 5.26
CA GLU A 112 2.50 6.43 6.55
C GLU A 112 3.11 5.02 6.41
N GLU A 113 2.73 4.28 5.35
CA GLU A 113 3.33 2.97 5.07
C GLU A 113 4.81 3.09 4.70
N TYR A 114 5.19 4.12 3.94
CA TYR A 114 6.58 4.39 3.60
C TYR A 114 7.43 4.69 4.83
N GLU A 115 6.96 5.54 5.75
CA GLU A 115 7.67 5.85 6.99
C GLU A 115 7.87 4.61 7.87
N LYS A 116 6.84 3.75 8.00
CA LYS A 116 6.95 2.47 8.72
C LYS A 116 8.00 1.55 8.09
N ALA A 117 8.01 1.44 6.77
CA ALA A 117 9.01 0.65 6.05
C ALA A 117 10.43 1.19 6.26
N GLU A 118 10.63 2.52 6.29
CA GLU A 118 11.93 3.10 6.61
C GLU A 118 12.41 2.75 8.03
N ASP A 119 11.51 2.76 9.01
CA ASP A 119 11.85 2.40 10.39
C ASP A 119 12.19 0.90 10.54
N GLU A 120 11.46 0.02 9.84
CA GLU A 120 11.80 -1.40 9.76
C GLU A 120 13.18 -1.62 9.11
N ILE A 121 13.52 -0.88 8.05
CA ILE A 121 14.83 -0.93 7.41
C ILE A 121 15.94 -0.48 8.38
N LYS A 122 15.71 0.57 9.18
CA LYS A 122 16.67 1.01 10.21
C LYS A 122 16.88 -0.06 11.27
N GLU A 123 15.81 -0.71 11.73
CA GLU A 123 15.90 -1.80 12.69
C GLU A 123 16.70 -2.98 12.12
N ILE A 124 16.39 -3.41 10.89
CA ILE A 124 17.13 -4.48 10.22
C ILE A 124 18.62 -4.12 10.07
N SER A 125 18.93 -2.88 9.71
CA SER A 125 20.31 -2.38 9.61
C SER A 125 21.07 -2.48 10.94
N SER A 126 20.44 -2.09 12.05
CA SER A 126 21.05 -2.24 13.38
C SER A 126 21.33 -3.70 13.73
N LYS A 127 20.36 -4.61 13.48
CA LYS A 127 20.52 -6.05 13.70
C LYS A 127 21.65 -6.65 12.85
N LEU A 128 21.81 -6.18 11.62
CA LEU A 128 22.90 -6.61 10.74
C LEU A 128 24.27 -6.25 11.34
N SER A 129 24.38 -5.06 11.93
CA SER A 129 25.62 -4.61 12.59
C SER A 129 25.98 -5.45 13.81
N ASP A 130 24.99 -5.89 14.57
CA ASP A 130 25.20 -6.75 15.74
C ASP A 130 25.52 -8.19 15.34
N PHE A 131 24.94 -8.66 14.24
CA PHE A 131 25.30 -9.94 13.63
C PHE A 131 26.75 -9.95 13.16
N ASP A 132 27.24 -8.86 12.56
CA ASP A 132 28.65 -8.72 12.15
C ASP A 132 29.62 -8.75 13.34
N LYS A 133 29.26 -8.10 14.47
CA LYS A 133 30.04 -8.18 15.72
C LYS A 133 30.09 -9.61 16.24
N THR A 134 28.94 -10.28 16.24
CA THR A 134 28.81 -11.67 16.72
C THR A 134 29.64 -12.61 15.84
N LYS A 135 29.58 -12.46 14.52
CA LYS A 135 30.39 -13.21 13.56
C LYS A 135 31.89 -13.04 13.79
N LYS A 136 32.35 -11.82 14.08
CA LYS A 136 33.76 -11.56 14.43
C LYS A 136 34.17 -12.27 15.73
N LYS A 137 33.30 -12.26 16.74
CA LYS A 137 33.55 -12.94 18.02
C LYS A 137 33.57 -14.48 17.87
N ILE A 138 32.67 -15.03 17.06
CA ILE A 138 32.69 -16.46 16.75
C ILE A 138 34.01 -16.83 16.07
N LYS A 139 34.45 -16.04 15.09
CA LYS A 139 35.72 -16.30 14.39
C LYS A 139 36.94 -16.24 15.31
N SER A 140 36.96 -15.33 16.29
CA SER A 140 38.05 -15.31 17.28
C SER A 140 38.02 -16.53 18.20
N LEU A 141 36.81 -16.94 18.65
CA LEU A 141 36.64 -18.13 19.48
C LEU A 141 37.00 -19.42 18.74
N GLU A 142 36.67 -19.52 17.45
CA GLU A 142 37.10 -20.64 16.59
C GLU A 142 38.63 -20.74 16.55
N LYS A 143 39.32 -19.62 16.34
CA LYS A 143 40.79 -19.58 16.34
C LYS A 143 41.40 -19.98 17.69
N GLU A 144 40.84 -19.47 18.79
CA GLU A 144 41.28 -19.86 20.14
C GLU A 144 41.03 -21.35 20.43
N SER A 145 39.91 -21.89 19.95
CA SER A 145 39.61 -23.32 20.09
C SER A 145 40.53 -24.19 19.23
N GLU A 146 40.89 -23.77 18.02
CA GLU A 146 41.85 -24.46 17.16
C GLU A 146 43.24 -24.46 17.80
N GLU A 147 43.73 -23.31 18.27
CA GLU A 147 45.02 -23.20 18.96
C GLU A 147 45.07 -24.06 20.24
N SER A 148 43.97 -24.10 21.00
CA SER A 148 43.88 -24.97 22.19
C SER A 148 43.87 -26.45 21.82
N ALA A 149 43.26 -26.85 20.70
CA ALA A 149 43.24 -28.24 20.25
C ALA A 149 44.64 -28.70 19.82
N GLU A 150 45.36 -27.87 19.07
CA GLU A 150 46.76 -28.13 18.68
C GLU A 150 47.66 -28.28 19.91
N ALA A 151 47.50 -27.41 20.92
CA ALA A 151 48.27 -27.50 22.17
C ALA A 151 47.99 -28.82 22.94
N PHE A 152 46.73 -29.27 23.01
CA PHE A 152 46.41 -30.55 23.63
C PHE A 152 46.94 -31.75 22.84
N GLU A 153 46.97 -31.69 21.51
CA GLU A 153 47.57 -32.75 20.69
C GLU A 153 49.09 -32.88 20.94
N GLU A 154 49.79 -31.76 21.08
CA GLU A 154 51.22 -31.75 21.44
C GLU A 154 51.45 -32.37 22.84
N GLU A 155 50.66 -31.97 23.84
CA GLU A 155 50.76 -32.53 25.20
C GLU A 155 50.45 -34.03 25.25
N ILE A 156 49.45 -34.50 24.48
CA ILE A 156 49.14 -35.93 24.34
C ILE A 156 50.32 -36.68 23.71
N SER A 157 50.96 -36.11 22.70
CA SER A 157 52.12 -36.70 22.04
C SER A 157 53.29 -36.87 23.01
N ASP A 158 53.57 -35.84 23.81
CA ASP A 158 54.64 -35.86 24.81
C ASP A 158 54.37 -36.91 25.90
N LEU A 159 53.16 -36.91 26.48
CA LEU A 159 52.75 -37.89 27.50
C LEU A 159 52.78 -39.33 26.98
N LYS A 160 52.50 -39.55 25.70
CA LYS A 160 52.61 -40.86 25.07
C LYS A 160 54.06 -41.34 25.01
N SER A 161 54.99 -40.45 24.61
CA SER A 161 56.42 -40.76 24.56
C SER A 161 57.00 -41.07 25.95
N GLU A 162 56.52 -40.36 26.98
CA GLU A 162 56.92 -40.60 28.37
C GLU A 162 56.39 -41.94 28.87
N ASN A 163 55.14 -42.28 28.57
CA ASN A 163 54.56 -43.59 28.91
C ASN A 163 55.31 -44.75 28.25
N GLU A 164 55.65 -44.65 26.97
CA GLU A 164 56.45 -45.67 26.26
C GLU A 164 57.84 -45.83 26.92
N THR A 165 58.45 -44.71 27.31
CA THR A 165 59.73 -44.72 28.03
C THR A 165 59.60 -45.40 29.39
N LEU A 166 58.56 -45.08 30.16
CA LEU A 166 58.29 -45.67 31.46
C LEU A 166 57.99 -47.17 31.34
N GLN A 167 57.19 -47.60 30.37
CA GLN A 167 56.96 -49.02 30.08
C GLN A 167 58.26 -49.77 29.81
N SER A 168 59.17 -49.20 28.99
CA SER A 168 60.47 -49.83 28.74
C SER A 168 61.34 -49.97 30.01
N LYS A 169 61.20 -49.04 30.97
CA LYS A 169 61.89 -49.12 32.27
C LYS A 169 61.26 -50.19 33.16
N VAL A 170 59.93 -50.29 33.18
CA VAL A 170 59.20 -51.34 33.89
C VAL A 170 59.62 -52.72 33.36
N ASP A 171 59.61 -52.93 32.05
CA ASP A 171 60.01 -54.20 31.42
C ASP A 171 61.45 -54.60 31.79
N LYS A 172 62.38 -53.64 31.81
CA LYS A 172 63.78 -53.86 32.21
C LYS A 172 63.88 -54.25 33.69
N LEU A 173 63.15 -53.57 34.56
CA LEU A 173 63.12 -53.88 36.00
C LEU A 173 62.50 -55.27 36.25
N GLU A 174 61.44 -55.63 35.54
CA GLU A 174 60.84 -56.96 35.59
C GLU A 174 61.81 -58.05 35.13
N GLN A 175 62.55 -57.86 34.03
CA GLN A 175 63.61 -58.77 33.61
C GLN A 175 64.74 -58.90 34.64
N GLN A 176 65.12 -57.82 35.30
CA GLN A 176 66.11 -57.85 36.39
C GLN A 176 65.58 -58.60 37.63
N LEU A 177 64.30 -58.46 37.94
CA LEU A 177 63.63 -59.23 39.00
C LEU A 177 63.55 -60.73 38.66
N ALA A 178 63.19 -61.08 37.42
CA ALA A 178 63.12 -62.46 36.95
C ALA A 178 64.49 -63.15 36.93
N SER A 179 65.56 -62.43 36.54
CA SER A 179 66.93 -62.95 36.58
C SER A 179 67.52 -63.07 38.00
N ARG A 180 67.03 -62.26 38.96
CA ARG A 180 67.32 -62.44 40.39
C ARG A 180 66.55 -63.62 40.99
N SER A 181 65.32 -63.85 40.54
CA SER A 181 64.49 -65.00 40.91
C SER A 181 65.10 -66.34 40.42
N SER A 182 65.68 -66.38 39.21
CA SER A 182 66.37 -67.57 38.70
C SER A 182 67.70 -67.90 39.38
N THR A 183 68.19 -67.02 40.26
CA THR A 183 69.37 -67.27 41.13
C THR A 183 68.98 -67.65 42.57
N ALA A 184 67.68 -67.65 42.91
CA ALA A 184 67.20 -67.87 44.29
C ALA A 184 66.19 -69.02 44.46
N SER A 185 66.01 -69.91 43.47
CA SER A 185 65.06 -71.02 43.58
C SER A 185 65.60 -72.33 43.02
N SER A 186 66.54 -72.93 43.75
CA SER A 186 66.67 -74.38 43.87
C SER A 186 66.14 -74.82 45.24
N SER A 187 64.83 -74.69 45.50
CA SER A 187 64.13 -75.50 46.51
C SER A 187 62.61 -75.24 46.51
N GLY A 188 61.85 -76.30 46.26
CA GLY A 188 60.66 -76.63 47.05
C GLY A 188 59.28 -76.08 46.61
N GLY A 189 58.36 -77.01 46.36
CA GLY A 189 57.10 -77.01 47.14
C GLY A 189 55.81 -76.53 46.47
N ASN A 190 55.19 -77.42 45.70
CA ASN A 190 53.80 -77.88 45.80
C ASN A 190 52.65 -76.94 46.27
N SER A 191 51.60 -76.92 45.43
CA SER A 191 50.15 -76.89 45.73
C SER A 191 49.48 -75.67 46.38
N GLY A 192 48.26 -75.41 45.90
CA GLY A 192 47.17 -74.85 46.69
C GLY A 192 46.56 -73.61 46.08
N GLY A 193 45.42 -73.78 45.40
CA GLY A 193 44.66 -72.68 44.84
C GLY A 193 44.03 -71.77 45.89
N SER A 194 43.48 -70.66 45.42
CA SER A 194 42.29 -70.06 46.02
C SER A 194 41.65 -69.11 45.02
N THR A 195 40.44 -69.49 44.63
CA THR A 195 39.35 -68.65 44.17
C THR A 195 39.38 -67.29 44.86
N GLN A 196 39.64 -66.21 44.12
CA GLN A 196 39.20 -64.89 44.55
C GLN A 196 37.97 -64.52 43.72
N SER A 197 36.85 -65.05 44.21
CA SER A 197 35.53 -64.50 44.01
C SER A 197 35.61 -63.00 44.30
N GLY A 198 35.71 -62.18 43.24
CA GLY A 198 35.32 -60.79 43.31
C GLY A 198 33.82 -60.80 43.58
N GLY A 199 33.45 -60.92 44.86
CA GLY A 199 32.08 -60.82 45.30
C GLY A 199 31.58 -59.48 44.79
N SER A 200 30.73 -59.52 43.77
CA SER A 200 30.05 -58.35 43.25
C SER A 200 29.25 -57.79 44.41
N VAL A 201 29.79 -56.75 45.06
CA VAL A 201 29.04 -55.97 46.03
C VAL A 201 27.82 -55.48 45.27
N TYR A 202 26.63 -55.80 45.77
CA TYR A 202 25.36 -55.44 45.14
C TYR A 202 24.52 -54.69 46.16
N TYR A 203 24.10 -53.49 45.81
CA TYR A 203 23.20 -52.68 46.60
C TYR A 203 21.83 -52.63 45.93
N LYS A 204 20.78 -52.92 46.69
CA LYS A 204 19.40 -52.86 46.20
C LYS A 204 18.96 -51.43 45.94
N ASN A 205 19.47 -50.47 46.70
CA ASN A 205 19.16 -49.04 46.59
C ASN A 205 20.26 -48.18 47.25
N CYS A 206 20.20 -46.87 46.99
CA CYS A 206 21.15 -45.91 47.56
C CYS A 206 21.12 -45.80 49.09
N THR A 207 20.02 -46.16 49.76
CA THR A 207 19.97 -46.18 51.24
C THR A 207 20.90 -47.25 51.80
N GLU A 208 20.94 -48.43 51.16
CA GLU A 208 21.83 -49.52 51.54
C GLU A 208 23.31 -49.16 51.29
N ALA A 209 23.61 -48.56 50.13
CA ALA A 209 24.96 -48.09 49.79
C ALA A 209 25.47 -46.98 50.74
N ARG A 210 24.59 -46.05 51.15
CA ARG A 210 24.93 -45.01 52.15
C ARG A 210 25.13 -45.61 53.53
N ALA A 211 24.33 -46.60 53.92
CA ALA A 211 24.49 -47.28 55.21
C ALA A 211 25.82 -48.05 55.30
N SER A 212 26.37 -48.52 54.19
CA SER A 212 27.71 -49.12 54.14
C SER A 212 28.85 -48.09 54.00
N GLY A 213 28.54 -46.80 53.85
CA GLY A 213 29.54 -45.74 53.68
C GLY A 213 30.29 -45.76 52.35
N SER A 214 29.74 -46.43 51.33
CA SER A 214 30.40 -46.65 50.03
C SER A 214 30.05 -45.59 48.96
N THR A 215 29.35 -44.52 49.34
CA THR A 215 28.88 -43.48 48.42
C THR A 215 29.75 -42.23 48.50
N PRO A 216 29.97 -41.50 47.39
CA PRO A 216 29.44 -41.75 46.03
C PRO A 216 30.12 -42.94 45.34
N LEU A 217 29.36 -43.70 44.53
CA LEU A 217 29.84 -44.86 43.77
C LEU A 217 30.14 -44.45 42.32
N TYR A 218 31.35 -44.68 41.83
CA TYR A 218 31.72 -44.36 40.46
C TYR A 218 31.62 -45.57 39.53
N ARG A 219 31.40 -45.32 38.23
CA ARG A 219 31.38 -46.39 37.23
C ARG A 219 32.70 -47.18 37.24
N GLY A 220 32.61 -48.47 37.56
CA GLY A 220 33.76 -49.37 37.70
C GLY A 220 34.06 -49.76 39.15
N ASP A 221 33.50 -49.03 40.13
CA ASP A 221 33.62 -49.39 41.53
C ASP A 221 32.83 -50.66 41.87
N PRO A 222 33.33 -51.50 42.78
CA PRO A 222 32.56 -52.62 43.33
C PRO A 222 31.29 -52.08 44.02
N GLY A 223 30.11 -52.44 43.52
CA GLY A 223 28.84 -51.89 44.02
C GLY A 223 28.12 -50.96 43.06
N TYR A 224 28.80 -50.41 42.05
CA TYR A 224 28.15 -49.58 41.04
C TYR A 224 27.20 -50.42 40.19
N ALA A 225 25.99 -49.91 40.01
CA ALA A 225 25.00 -50.48 39.12
C ALA A 225 24.13 -49.36 38.54
N SER A 226 23.77 -49.47 37.26
CA SER A 226 23.02 -48.42 36.55
C SER A 226 21.66 -48.09 37.14
N HIS A 227 21.07 -48.97 37.96
CA HIS A 227 19.82 -48.68 38.68
C HIS A 227 20.01 -47.76 39.89
N LEU A 228 21.25 -47.50 40.32
CA LEU A 228 21.59 -46.59 41.41
C LEU A 228 21.96 -45.18 40.90
N ASP A 229 22.19 -45.05 39.60
CA ASP A 229 22.56 -43.83 38.87
C ASP A 229 21.33 -43.33 38.10
N ARG A 230 20.58 -42.40 38.70
CA ARG A 230 19.23 -42.03 38.23
C ARG A 230 19.26 -41.19 36.95
N ASP A 231 20.29 -40.39 36.79
CA ASP A 231 20.51 -39.45 35.69
C ASP A 231 21.56 -39.93 34.67
N GLY A 232 22.33 -40.97 35.01
CA GLY A 232 23.19 -41.69 34.08
C GLY A 232 24.54 -41.02 33.83
N ASP A 233 24.95 -40.10 34.71
CA ASP A 233 26.16 -39.30 34.57
C ASP A 233 27.44 -40.06 34.95
N GLY A 234 27.31 -41.27 35.52
CA GLY A 234 28.41 -42.12 35.96
C GLY A 234 28.71 -42.05 37.46
N VAL A 235 27.93 -41.30 38.23
CA VAL A 235 28.05 -41.15 39.69
C VAL A 235 26.74 -41.60 40.35
N ALA A 236 26.76 -42.77 40.98
CA ALA A 236 25.59 -43.30 41.68
C ALA A 236 25.48 -42.77 43.13
N CYS A 237 24.25 -42.51 43.56
CA CYS A 237 23.88 -42.19 44.94
C CYS A 237 24.48 -40.89 45.52
N GLU A 238 24.62 -39.85 44.70
CA GLU A 238 24.84 -38.46 45.13
C GLU A 238 23.87 -37.96 46.23
#